data_AF-A0A7K0PFM8-F1
#
_entry.id   AF-A0A7K0PFM8-F1
#
_cell.length_a   1.000
_cell.length_b   1.000
_cell.length_c   1.000
_cell.angle_alpha   90.00
_cell.angle_beta   90.00
_cell.angle_gamma   90.00
#
_symmetry.space_group_name_H-M   'P 1'
#
loop_
_entity.id
_entity.type
_entity.pdbx_description
1 polymer ?
#
loop_
_entity_poly.entity_id
_entity_poly.type
_entity_poly.pdbx_seq_one_letter_code
_entity_poly.pdbx_strand_id
1 'polypeptide(L)'
;MTRRRALLAGTLAAVLAVAVVLAVVLGGADGDDRPAPGTGPAALAYARAWDATCRALDADARGTTALLRARLGDRDPSASTRRTLTRRVVEPYLGRTGRRLLRLAATAPPPEWRAYHRDAAVSLRRAADRTAVARGRARAGDASGLTAFDAGVATATPAPEALRRRTPACTASSGA
;
A
#
# COMPACT_ATOMS: atom_id res chain seq x y z
N MET A 1 -3.09 -60.96 -10.38
CA MET A 1 -4.04 -59.83 -10.30
C MET A 1 -3.87 -59.13 -8.96
N THR A 2 -4.03 -57.79 -8.92
CA THR A 2 -4.18 -56.88 -7.76
C THR A 2 -3.05 -56.84 -6.70
N ARG A 3 -2.07 -55.92 -6.75
CA ARG A 3 -2.07 -54.47 -6.40
C ARG A 3 -2.53 -54.12 -4.96
N ARG A 4 -1.60 -53.43 -4.25
CA ARG A 4 -1.76 -52.26 -3.35
C ARG A 4 -1.97 -52.48 -1.84
N ARG A 5 -0.94 -52.08 -1.06
CA ARG A 5 -0.91 -51.08 0.05
C ARG A 5 -0.20 -51.58 1.31
N ALA A 6 1.01 -51.07 1.56
CA ALA A 6 1.54 -50.81 2.91
C ALA A 6 2.85 -50.00 2.81
N LEU A 7 2.75 -48.71 2.50
CA LEU A 7 3.86 -47.75 2.67
C LEU A 7 3.28 -46.48 3.30
N LEU A 8 2.91 -46.55 4.58
CA LEU A 8 2.56 -45.40 5.41
C LEU A 8 2.98 -45.70 6.86
N ALA A 9 4.28 -45.84 7.11
CA ALA A 9 4.83 -45.91 8.47
C ALA A 9 6.21 -45.23 8.61
N GLY A 10 6.66 -44.49 7.59
CA GLY A 10 8.04 -43.98 7.51
C GLY A 10 8.20 -42.45 7.53
N THR A 11 7.13 -41.67 7.74
CA THR A 11 7.20 -40.20 7.61
C THR A 11 6.87 -39.43 8.90
N LEU A 12 6.45 -40.10 9.97
CA LEU A 12 6.07 -39.43 11.23
C LEU A 12 7.21 -39.23 12.22
N ALA A 13 8.33 -39.96 12.09
CA ALA A 13 9.47 -39.83 13.00
C ALA A 13 10.43 -38.67 12.64
N ALA A 14 10.48 -38.26 11.36
CA ALA A 14 11.36 -37.17 10.91
C ALA A 14 10.80 -35.76 11.20
N VAL A 15 9.49 -35.61 11.37
CA VAL A 15 8.86 -34.30 11.64
C VAL A 15 9.05 -33.88 13.11
N LEU A 16 9.15 -34.85 14.03
CA LEU A 16 9.37 -34.58 15.45
C LEU A 16 10.81 -34.15 15.76
N ALA A 17 11.81 -34.64 15.01
CA ALA A 17 13.20 -34.23 15.20
C ALA A 17 13.47 -32.77 14.79
N VAL A 18 12.76 -32.26 13.76
CA VAL A 18 12.89 -30.85 13.35
C VAL A 18 12.20 -29.91 14.34
N ALA A 19 11.11 -30.33 14.98
CA ALA A 19 10.41 -29.53 15.97
C ALA A 19 11.22 -29.33 17.27
N VAL A 20 12.01 -30.35 17.68
CA VAL A 20 12.83 -30.26 18.89
C VAL A 20 14.09 -29.40 18.68
N VAL A 21 14.70 -29.44 17.49
CA VAL A 21 15.83 -28.53 17.17
C VAL A 21 15.37 -27.08 17.03
N LEU A 22 14.13 -26.82 16.57
CA LEU A 22 13.57 -25.48 16.57
C LEU A 22 13.29 -24.93 17.98
N ALA A 23 12.97 -25.81 18.95
CA ALA A 23 12.70 -25.41 20.32
C ALA A 23 13.98 -25.08 21.12
N VAL A 24 15.11 -25.75 20.83
CA VAL A 24 16.38 -25.51 21.54
C VAL A 24 17.08 -24.21 21.08
N VAL A 25 16.85 -23.74 19.86
CA VAL A 25 17.34 -22.42 19.40
C VAL A 25 16.49 -21.26 19.96
N LEU A 26 15.32 -21.54 20.56
CA LEU A 26 14.41 -20.54 21.12
C LEU A 26 14.49 -20.43 22.66
N GLY A 27 15.36 -21.18 23.33
CA GLY A 27 15.36 -21.38 24.79
C GLY A 27 16.62 -20.94 25.54
N GLY A 28 17.36 -19.93 25.07
CA GLY A 28 18.61 -19.54 25.73
C GLY A 28 19.06 -18.12 25.48
N ALA A 29 18.37 -17.15 26.06
CA ALA A 29 18.93 -15.87 26.50
C ALA A 29 17.87 -15.14 27.34
N ASP A 30 17.95 -15.29 28.66
CA ASP A 30 17.48 -14.27 29.61
C ASP A 30 18.36 -13.03 29.41
N GLY A 31 18.01 -12.26 28.40
CA GLY A 31 18.46 -10.91 28.15
C GLY A 31 17.24 -10.15 27.69
N ASP A 32 16.90 -9.09 28.41
CA ASP A 32 15.76 -8.20 28.13
C ASP A 32 15.99 -7.36 26.85
N ASP A 33 16.56 -7.98 25.81
CA ASP A 33 16.82 -7.46 24.48
C ASP A 33 15.61 -7.72 23.57
N ARG A 34 14.38 -7.53 24.07
CA ARG A 34 13.26 -7.39 23.14
C ARG A 34 13.55 -6.15 22.28
N PRO A 35 13.71 -6.29 20.96
CA PRO A 35 13.93 -5.12 20.11
C PRO A 35 12.82 -4.12 20.40
N ALA A 36 13.21 -2.87 20.66
CA ALA A 36 12.25 -1.80 20.93
C ALA A 36 11.13 -1.81 19.87
N PRO A 37 9.87 -1.55 20.25
CA PRO A 37 8.74 -1.62 19.32
C PRO A 37 9.04 -0.90 17.99
N GLY A 38 8.87 -1.60 16.88
CA GLY A 38 9.10 -1.05 15.55
C GLY A 38 10.55 -1.05 15.04
N THR A 39 11.50 -1.74 15.67
CA THR A 39 12.89 -1.89 15.17
C THR A 39 13.17 -3.20 14.46
N GLY A 40 12.29 -4.20 14.59
CA GLY A 40 12.45 -5.50 13.94
C GLY A 40 12.34 -5.45 12.40
N PRO A 41 12.83 -6.49 11.69
CA PRO A 41 12.86 -6.52 10.22
C PRO A 41 11.47 -6.39 9.59
N ALA A 42 10.44 -6.97 10.20
CA ALA A 42 9.05 -6.85 9.74
C ALA A 42 8.53 -5.40 9.83
N ALA A 43 8.85 -4.69 10.92
CA ALA A 43 8.49 -3.29 11.08
C ALA A 43 9.22 -2.38 10.08
N LEU A 44 10.51 -2.65 9.82
CA LEU A 44 11.26 -1.92 8.80
C LEU A 44 10.69 -2.15 7.40
N ALA A 45 10.37 -3.39 7.04
CA ALA A 45 9.76 -3.72 5.75
C ALA A 45 8.39 -3.04 5.58
N TYR A 46 7.56 -3.07 6.63
CA TYR A 46 6.27 -2.40 6.64
C TYR A 46 6.41 -0.88 6.47
N ALA A 47 7.29 -0.24 7.25
CA ALA A 47 7.52 1.20 7.13
C ALA A 47 8.05 1.58 5.74
N ARG A 48 8.97 0.79 5.16
CA ARG A 48 9.45 1.00 3.79
C ARG A 48 8.33 0.91 2.76
N ALA A 49 7.39 -0.03 2.92
CA ALA A 49 6.24 -0.15 2.02
C ALA A 49 5.33 1.10 2.07
N TRP A 50 5.11 1.64 3.26
CA TRP A 50 4.39 2.91 3.46
C TRP A 50 5.12 4.08 2.81
N ASP A 51 6.40 4.29 3.14
CA ASP A 51 7.19 5.41 2.62
C ASP A 51 7.29 5.36 1.09
N ALA A 52 7.60 4.18 0.52
CA ALA A 52 7.66 3.98 -0.92
C ALA A 52 6.32 4.25 -1.61
N THR A 53 5.20 3.89 -0.97
CA THR A 53 3.87 4.17 -1.51
C THR A 53 3.59 5.67 -1.54
N CYS A 54 3.87 6.38 -0.44
CA CYS A 54 3.68 7.83 -0.36
C CYS A 54 4.56 8.58 -1.37
N ARG A 55 5.86 8.26 -1.48
CA ARG A 55 6.75 8.84 -2.49
C ARG A 55 6.22 8.64 -3.90
N ALA A 56 5.73 7.44 -4.19
CA ALA A 56 5.29 7.13 -5.53
C ALA A 56 3.93 7.74 -5.89
N LEU A 57 3.03 7.88 -4.91
CA LEU A 57 1.78 8.65 -5.09
C LEU A 57 2.08 10.13 -5.36
N ASP A 58 2.99 10.71 -4.59
CA ASP A 58 3.43 12.08 -4.75
C ASP A 58 4.12 12.32 -6.10
N ALA A 59 5.05 11.45 -6.51
CA ALA A 59 5.70 11.53 -7.81
C ALA A 59 4.71 11.34 -8.98
N ASP A 60 3.80 10.36 -8.88
CA ASP A 60 2.74 10.14 -9.88
C ASP A 60 1.84 11.38 -9.98
N ALA A 61 1.50 12.02 -8.85
CA ALA A 61 0.70 13.24 -8.81
C ALA A 61 1.45 14.40 -9.48
N ARG A 62 2.65 14.75 -9.02
CA ARG A 62 3.47 15.84 -9.61
C ARG A 62 3.66 15.66 -11.12
N GLY A 63 4.00 14.45 -11.56
CA GLY A 63 4.18 14.13 -12.98
C GLY A 63 2.90 14.28 -13.79
N THR A 64 1.76 13.84 -13.23
CA THR A 64 0.45 14.00 -13.86
C THR A 64 0.04 15.47 -13.94
N THR A 65 0.23 16.25 -12.87
CA THR A 65 -0.05 17.69 -12.86
C THR A 65 0.82 18.44 -13.86
N ALA A 66 2.12 18.15 -13.93
CA ALA A 66 3.03 18.77 -14.88
C ALA A 66 2.60 18.48 -16.32
N LEU A 67 2.21 17.24 -16.61
CA LEU A 67 1.70 16.85 -17.93
C LEU A 67 0.39 17.56 -18.27
N LEU A 68 -0.55 17.65 -17.32
CA LEU A 68 -1.81 18.37 -17.52
C LEU A 68 -1.56 19.85 -17.78
N ARG A 69 -0.71 20.53 -16.98
CA ARG A 69 -0.33 21.93 -17.21
C ARG A 69 0.29 22.14 -18.59
N ALA A 70 1.23 21.28 -18.99
CA ALA A 70 1.88 21.38 -20.30
C ALA A 70 0.91 21.19 -21.48
N ARG A 71 -0.17 20.41 -21.29
CA ARG A 71 -1.14 20.11 -22.36
C ARG A 71 -2.34 21.06 -22.39
N LEU A 72 -2.74 21.59 -21.25
CA LEU A 72 -3.81 22.58 -21.14
C LEU A 72 -3.27 23.98 -21.47
N GLY A 73 -2.01 24.26 -21.12
CA GLY A 73 -1.40 25.59 -21.25
C GLY A 73 -2.14 26.65 -20.43
N ASP A 74 -1.87 27.92 -20.71
CA ASP A 74 -2.58 29.07 -20.10
C ASP A 74 -3.88 29.42 -20.84
N ARG A 75 -4.28 28.62 -21.84
CA ARG A 75 -5.49 28.87 -22.66
C ARG A 75 -6.63 27.96 -22.19
N ASP A 76 -7.87 28.43 -22.30
CA ASP A 76 -9.05 27.58 -22.03
C ASP A 76 -9.13 26.46 -23.09
N PRO A 77 -8.87 25.21 -22.73
CA PRO A 77 -8.79 24.13 -23.70
C PRO A 77 -10.20 23.72 -24.13
N SER A 78 -10.34 23.37 -25.42
CA SER A 78 -11.62 22.89 -25.95
C SER A 78 -12.15 21.69 -25.16
N ALA A 79 -13.48 21.52 -25.12
CA ALA A 79 -14.10 20.38 -24.43
C ALA A 79 -13.57 19.03 -24.94
N SER A 80 -13.27 18.91 -26.23
CA SER A 80 -12.66 17.69 -26.81
C SER A 80 -11.26 17.41 -26.26
N THR A 81 -10.44 18.46 -26.09
CA THR A 81 -9.10 18.37 -25.50
C THR A 81 -9.19 17.91 -24.04
N ARG A 82 -10.09 18.52 -23.26
CA ARG A 82 -10.33 18.13 -21.86
C ARG A 82 -10.74 16.66 -21.75
N ARG A 83 -11.72 16.20 -22.54
CA ARG A 83 -12.13 14.78 -22.58
C ARG A 83 -10.97 13.84 -22.92
N THR A 84 -10.15 14.22 -23.88
CA THR A 84 -8.98 13.43 -24.31
C THR A 84 -7.96 13.30 -23.19
N LEU A 85 -7.64 14.41 -22.52
CA LEU A 85 -6.70 14.42 -21.40
C LEU A 85 -7.24 13.64 -20.20
N THR A 86 -8.53 13.80 -19.88
CA THR A 86 -9.18 12.99 -18.85
C THR A 86 -9.03 11.49 -19.11
N ARG A 87 -9.31 11.04 -20.34
CA ARG A 87 -9.22 9.61 -20.69
C ARG A 87 -7.79 9.07 -20.78
N ARG A 88 -6.85 9.87 -21.30
CA ARG A 88 -5.49 9.40 -21.60
C ARG A 88 -4.48 9.66 -20.49
N VAL A 89 -4.75 10.61 -19.61
CA VAL A 89 -3.82 11.04 -18.55
C VAL A 89 -4.42 10.75 -17.18
N VAL A 90 -5.63 11.24 -16.91
CA VAL A 90 -6.25 11.13 -15.58
C VAL A 90 -6.70 9.71 -15.28
N GLU A 91 -7.36 9.01 -16.22
CA GLU A 91 -7.81 7.62 -16.02
C GLU A 91 -6.65 6.66 -15.66
N PRO A 92 -5.50 6.67 -16.38
CA PRO A 92 -4.38 5.80 -16.00
C PRO A 92 -3.75 6.16 -14.67
N TYR A 93 -3.66 7.46 -14.34
CA TYR A 93 -3.18 7.94 -13.05
C TYR A 93 -4.05 7.38 -11.90
N LEU A 94 -5.37 7.59 -11.97
CA LEU A 94 -6.31 7.08 -10.97
C LEU A 94 -6.23 5.54 -10.87
N GLY A 95 -6.06 4.85 -12.00
CA GLY A 95 -5.81 3.41 -12.02
C GLY A 95 -4.58 2.97 -11.25
N ARG A 96 -3.45 3.69 -11.38
CA ARG A 96 -2.22 3.42 -10.60
C ARG A 96 -2.42 3.73 -9.12
N THR A 97 -3.01 4.88 -8.80
CA THR A 97 -3.31 5.31 -7.43
C THR A 97 -4.16 4.29 -6.69
N GLY A 98 -5.29 3.87 -7.26
CA GLY A 98 -6.17 2.87 -6.63
C GLY A 98 -5.46 1.55 -6.35
N ARG A 99 -4.64 1.06 -7.29
CA ARG A 99 -3.85 -0.17 -7.09
C ARG A 99 -2.80 -0.02 -5.97
N ARG A 100 -2.14 1.14 -5.87
CA ARG A 100 -1.17 1.40 -4.79
C ARG A 100 -1.86 1.38 -3.42
N LEU A 101 -3.01 2.05 -3.30
CA LEU A 101 -3.80 2.08 -2.06
C LEU A 101 -4.25 0.68 -1.63
N LEU A 102 -4.78 -0.13 -2.55
CA LEU A 102 -5.21 -1.50 -2.26
C LEU A 102 -4.03 -2.41 -1.85
N ARG A 103 -2.87 -2.28 -2.50
CA ARG A 103 -1.66 -3.03 -2.11
C ARG A 103 -1.21 -2.67 -0.70
N LEU A 104 -1.22 -1.37 -0.36
CA LEU A 104 -0.86 -0.93 0.97
C LEU A 104 -1.86 -1.44 2.02
N ALA A 105 -3.16 -1.40 1.73
CA ALA A 105 -4.22 -1.93 2.58
C ALA A 105 -4.19 -3.46 2.75
N ALA A 106 -3.47 -4.17 1.88
CA ALA A 106 -3.27 -5.62 1.95
C ALA A 106 -1.91 -6.01 2.54
N THR A 107 -1.06 -5.04 2.90
CA THR A 107 0.26 -5.31 3.46
C THR A 107 0.15 -5.89 4.86
N ALA A 108 0.80 -7.01 5.14
CA ALA A 108 0.79 -7.62 6.47
C ALA A 108 1.50 -6.70 7.49
N PRO A 109 0.80 -6.21 8.54
CA PRO A 109 1.43 -5.38 9.56
C PRO A 109 2.18 -6.23 10.60
N PRO A 110 3.28 -5.70 11.17
CA PRO A 110 3.91 -6.32 12.33
C PRO A 110 2.96 -6.25 13.55
N PRO A 111 3.11 -7.13 14.56
CA PRO A 111 2.19 -7.24 15.70
C PRO A 111 1.87 -5.91 16.37
N GLU A 112 2.88 -5.07 16.59
CA GLU A 112 2.79 -3.77 17.26
C GLU A 112 1.94 -2.74 16.49
N TRP A 113 1.71 -2.92 15.19
CA TRP A 113 0.93 -2.00 14.35
C TRP A 113 -0.35 -2.62 13.78
N ARG A 114 -0.76 -3.81 14.24
CA ARG A 114 -1.98 -4.48 13.75
C ARG A 114 -3.25 -3.66 13.97
N ALA A 115 -3.41 -3.06 15.15
CA ALA A 115 -4.57 -2.22 15.47
C ALA A 115 -4.62 -0.99 14.55
N TYR A 116 -3.52 -0.24 14.48
CA TYR A 116 -3.37 0.89 13.57
C TYR A 116 -3.66 0.51 12.11
N HIS A 117 -3.06 -0.59 11.62
CA HIS A 117 -3.22 -1.01 10.24
C HIS A 117 -4.66 -1.39 9.91
N ARG A 118 -5.40 -1.98 10.85
CA ARG A 118 -6.82 -2.32 10.64
C ARG A 118 -7.63 -1.08 10.27
N ASP A 119 -7.45 0.01 11.03
CA ASP A 119 -8.15 1.27 10.78
C ASP A 119 -7.64 1.94 9.50
N ALA A 120 -6.32 1.96 9.31
CA ALA A 120 -5.70 2.52 8.12
C ALA A 120 -6.15 1.79 6.84
N ALA A 121 -6.26 0.45 6.88
CA ALA A 121 -6.69 -0.36 5.75
C ALA A 121 -8.14 -0.06 5.33
N VAL A 122 -9.03 0.22 6.28
CA VAL A 122 -10.40 0.67 5.97
C VAL A 122 -10.37 2.01 5.24
N SER A 123 -9.60 2.98 5.74
CA SER A 123 -9.44 4.30 5.10
C SER A 123 -8.81 4.21 3.71
N LEU A 124 -7.79 3.37 3.54
CA LEU A 124 -7.13 3.12 2.25
C LEU A 124 -8.06 2.47 1.23
N ARG A 125 -8.89 1.48 1.64
CA ARG A 125 -9.90 0.86 0.77
C ARG A 125 -10.96 1.86 0.33
N ARG A 126 -11.50 2.65 1.27
CA ARG A 126 -12.45 3.72 0.96
C ARG A 126 -11.86 4.74 -0.01
N ALA A 127 -10.58 5.09 0.14
CA ALA A 127 -9.89 5.97 -0.80
C ALA A 127 -9.74 5.31 -2.18
N ALA A 128 -9.39 4.03 -2.24
CA ALA A 128 -9.33 3.29 -3.50
C ALA A 128 -10.68 3.21 -4.21
N ASP A 129 -11.78 3.03 -3.47
CA ASP A 129 -13.15 3.03 -4.02
C ASP A 129 -13.50 4.39 -4.63
N ARG A 130 -13.20 5.50 -3.92
CA ARG A 130 -13.37 6.86 -4.47
C ARG A 130 -12.54 7.06 -5.73
N THR A 131 -11.28 6.60 -5.73
CA THR A 131 -10.42 6.63 -6.91
C THR A 131 -11.00 5.81 -8.06
N ALA A 132 -11.60 4.65 -7.79
CA ALA A 132 -12.23 3.81 -8.81
C ALA A 132 -13.47 4.47 -9.44
N VAL A 133 -14.31 5.12 -8.62
CA VAL A 133 -15.45 5.93 -9.09
C VAL A 133 -14.97 7.08 -9.98
N ALA A 134 -13.98 7.84 -9.52
CA ALA A 134 -13.39 8.93 -10.30
C ALA A 134 -12.76 8.42 -11.61
N ARG A 135 -12.12 7.26 -11.58
CA ARG A 135 -11.57 6.60 -12.78
C ARG A 135 -12.67 6.22 -13.76
N GLY A 136 -13.80 5.71 -13.29
CA GLY A 136 -14.97 5.40 -14.13
C GLY A 136 -15.49 6.63 -14.88
N ARG A 137 -15.62 7.76 -14.17
CA ARG A 137 -15.96 9.07 -14.78
C ARG A 137 -14.91 9.52 -15.78
N ALA A 138 -13.63 9.41 -15.41
CA ALA A 138 -12.53 9.80 -16.30
C ALA A 138 -12.52 8.97 -17.59
N ARG A 139 -12.83 7.67 -17.49
CA ARG A 139 -12.99 6.77 -18.65
C ARG A 139 -14.15 7.19 -19.55
N ALA A 140 -15.27 7.62 -18.98
CA ALA A 140 -16.39 8.20 -19.72
C ALA A 140 -16.02 9.54 -20.39
N GLY A 141 -14.91 10.17 -20.01
CA GLY A 141 -14.47 11.48 -20.50
C GLY A 141 -15.09 12.65 -19.74
N ASP A 142 -15.63 12.40 -18.55
CA ASP A 142 -16.18 13.44 -17.70
C ASP A 142 -15.05 14.33 -17.15
N ALA A 143 -15.03 15.60 -17.55
CA ALA A 143 -14.01 16.57 -17.18
C ALA A 143 -14.01 16.91 -15.67
N SER A 144 -15.09 16.60 -14.93
CA SER A 144 -15.09 16.67 -13.46
C SER A 144 -14.12 15.67 -12.81
N GLY A 145 -13.61 14.68 -13.57
CA GLY A 145 -12.50 13.83 -13.13
C GLY A 145 -11.20 14.60 -12.87
N LEU A 146 -11.03 15.80 -13.43
CA LEU A 146 -9.86 16.67 -13.17
C LEU A 146 -9.91 17.32 -11.79
N THR A 147 -11.08 17.58 -11.22
CA THR A 147 -11.22 18.17 -9.87
C THR A 147 -11.11 17.13 -8.76
N ALA A 148 -11.37 15.85 -9.05
CA ALA A 148 -11.17 14.74 -8.11
C ALA A 148 -9.69 14.40 -7.85
N PHE A 149 -8.77 14.98 -8.63
CA PHE A 149 -7.32 14.80 -8.50
C PHE A 149 -6.76 15.37 -7.19
N ASP A 150 -7.39 16.41 -6.63
CA ASP A 150 -6.94 17.10 -5.41
C ASP A 150 -7.43 16.47 -4.11
N ALA A 151 -8.29 15.44 -4.16
CA ALA A 151 -8.79 14.78 -2.96
C ALA A 151 -7.70 13.90 -2.35
N GLY A 152 -6.96 14.48 -1.40
CA GLY A 152 -5.76 13.96 -0.76
C GLY A 152 -5.74 12.48 -0.41
N VAL A 153 -4.51 11.96 -0.34
CA VAL A 153 -4.21 10.61 0.16
C VAL A 153 -4.88 10.43 1.52
N ALA A 154 -5.57 9.30 1.69
CA ALA A 154 -6.39 8.96 2.84
C ALA A 154 -5.84 9.51 4.18
N THR A 155 -6.64 10.30 4.90
CA THR A 155 -6.37 10.63 6.30
C THR A 155 -6.56 9.35 7.12
N ALA A 156 -5.48 8.59 7.30
CA ALA A 156 -5.45 7.53 8.29
C ALA A 156 -5.51 8.14 9.70
N THR A 157 -5.94 7.35 10.68
CA THR A 157 -5.67 7.62 12.11
C THR A 157 -4.22 8.09 12.26
N PRO A 158 -3.90 9.04 13.17
CA PRO A 158 -2.52 9.48 13.36
C PRO A 158 -1.58 8.28 13.51
N ALA A 159 -0.60 8.17 12.62
CA ALA A 159 0.34 7.06 12.65
C ALA A 159 1.12 7.03 13.97
N PRO A 160 1.40 5.84 14.54
CA PRO A 160 2.30 5.73 15.68
C PRO A 160 3.62 6.44 15.39
N GLU A 161 4.18 7.12 16.39
CA GLU A 161 5.36 7.98 16.18
C GLU A 161 6.54 7.21 15.57
N ALA A 162 6.75 5.97 15.99
CA ALA A 162 7.78 5.08 15.46
C ALA A 162 7.61 4.80 13.95
N LEU A 163 6.37 4.71 13.46
CA LEU A 163 6.07 4.57 12.03
C LEU A 163 6.28 5.91 11.33
N ARG A 164 5.75 7.00 11.90
CA ARG A 164 5.86 8.36 11.36
C ARG A 164 7.30 8.78 11.06
N ARG A 165 8.22 8.56 12.01
CA ARG A 165 9.66 8.86 11.85
C ARG A 165 10.31 8.09 10.69
N ARG A 166 9.74 6.95 10.30
CA ARG A 166 10.26 6.07 9.24
C ARG A 166 9.57 6.27 7.90
N THR A 167 8.52 7.09 7.85
CA THR A 167 7.72 7.36 6.65
C THR A 167 7.62 8.87 6.38
N PRO A 168 8.74 9.61 6.27
CA PRO A 168 8.72 11.06 6.09
C PRO A 168 7.99 11.50 4.82
N ALA A 169 7.94 10.67 3.77
CA ALA A 169 7.19 10.99 2.56
C ALA A 169 5.68 11.06 2.81
N CYS A 170 5.16 10.31 3.78
CA CYS A 170 3.74 10.32 4.12
C CYS A 170 3.32 11.54 4.93
N THR A 171 4.25 12.16 5.68
CA THR A 171 3.96 13.42 6.40
C THR A 171 4.10 14.63 5.50
N ALA A 172 5.06 14.63 4.58
CA ALA A 172 5.24 15.71 3.60
C ALA A 172 4.02 15.84 2.65
N SER A 173 3.37 14.72 2.32
CA SER A 173 2.17 14.71 1.47
C SER A 173 0.89 15.21 2.15
N SER A 174 0.90 15.47 3.47
CA SER A 174 -0.26 15.93 4.24
C SER A 174 -0.23 17.42 4.58
N GLY A 175 0.83 18.14 4.19
CA GLY A 175 1.07 19.54 4.57
C GLY A 175 1.20 20.52 3.40
N ALA A 176 0.64 20.21 2.23
CA ALA A 176 0.58 21.10 1.07
C ALA A 176 -0.87 21.44 0.71
#